data_AF-A0A935GJX6-F1
#
_entry.id   AF-A0A935GJX6-F1
#
_cell.length_a   1.000
_cell.length_b   1.000
_cell.length_c   1.000
_cell.angle_alpha   90.00
_cell.angle_beta   90.00
_cell.angle_gamma   90.00
#
_symmetry.space_group_name_H-M   'P 1'
#
loop_
_entity.id
_entity.type
_entity.pdbx_description
1 polymer ?
#
loop_
_entity_poly.entity_id
_entity_poly.type
_entity_poly.pdbx_seq_one_letter_code
_entity_poly.pdbx_strand_id
1 'polypeptide(L)'
;MRTAPDGTGIKVEKGERFTIPAGFIQISLDPASRGKLSRPGLSFLLRQFFVGNYPKEPKNFVSFAKSVNDEADAILKSSERLKGLDLDKEGDAKTAIEKLKENQQSRDWHAMTMGAFCQSVTEAINKQDALSSAWSGYMLGTARGLTIVTEPLFEQTLWRGYLANQVVYEAAAAASQTPGEAEAIKRLEPLFGKLDEATLHTWVESKLPIGPRIGVKGLPEEILSALAKWHLASFQREREQTLRNASERRAEWELRLKWMTFGLAVAGAIFSGLKLVGLA
;
A
#
# COMPACT_ATOMS: atom_id res chain seq x y z
N MET A 1 29.72 2.03 -1.53
CA MET A 1 28.49 2.28 -2.30
C MET A 1 28.70 3.55 -3.09
N ARG A 2 28.83 3.50 -4.41
CA ARG A 2 28.99 4.70 -5.24
C ARG A 2 27.60 5.25 -5.55
N THR A 3 27.28 6.40 -4.95
CA THR A 3 26.07 7.14 -5.26
C THR A 3 26.16 7.74 -6.66
N ALA A 4 25.03 7.83 -7.35
CA ALA A 4 24.95 8.60 -8.59
C ALA A 4 25.30 10.08 -8.32
N PRO A 5 25.81 10.84 -9.32
CA PRO A 5 26.26 12.22 -9.14
C PRO A 5 25.18 13.18 -8.62
N ASP A 6 23.91 12.82 -8.82
CA ASP A 6 22.72 13.53 -8.33
C ASP A 6 22.30 13.11 -6.90
N GLY A 7 23.05 12.21 -6.27
CA GLY A 7 22.74 11.66 -4.95
C GLY A 7 21.58 10.67 -4.94
N THR A 8 20.95 10.38 -6.09
CA THR A 8 19.81 9.46 -6.19
C THR A 8 20.21 8.15 -6.84
N GLY A 9 20.46 7.13 -6.01
CA GLY A 9 20.67 5.76 -6.46
C GLY A 9 22.12 5.29 -6.46
N ILE A 10 22.34 4.08 -6.99
CA ILE A 10 23.62 3.39 -6.98
C ILE A 10 24.09 3.28 -8.42
N LYS A 11 25.30 3.79 -8.70
CA LYS A 11 25.92 3.61 -10.02
C LYS A 11 26.54 2.22 -10.09
N VAL A 12 26.09 1.41 -11.05
CA VAL A 12 26.64 0.08 -11.37
C VAL A 12 27.29 0.15 -12.74
N GLU A 13 28.57 -0.19 -12.84
CA GLU A 13 29.34 -0.11 -14.08
C GLU A 13 29.24 -1.41 -14.89
N LYS A 14 29.58 -1.32 -16.18
CA LYS A 14 29.51 -2.47 -17.09
C LYS A 14 30.46 -3.58 -16.59
N GLY A 15 29.90 -4.72 -16.21
CA GLY A 15 30.63 -5.87 -15.68
C GLY A 15 30.48 -6.07 -14.16
N GLU A 16 29.89 -5.11 -13.45
CA GLU A 16 29.58 -5.26 -12.03
C GLU A 16 28.27 -6.03 -11.82
N ARG A 17 28.25 -6.93 -10.83
CA ARG A 17 27.01 -7.57 -10.34
C ARG A 17 26.56 -6.89 -9.07
N PHE A 18 25.41 -6.24 -9.14
CA PHE A 18 24.73 -5.70 -7.96
C PHE A 18 23.85 -6.78 -7.34
N THR A 19 24.37 -7.45 -6.31
CA THR A 19 23.60 -8.42 -5.53
C THR A 19 23.00 -7.70 -4.35
N ILE A 20 21.67 -7.62 -4.27
CA ILE A 20 20.96 -7.18 -3.07
C ILE A 20 20.86 -8.39 -2.14
N PRO A 21 21.55 -8.42 -0.99
CA PRO A 21 21.42 -9.51 -0.03
C PRO A 21 19.97 -9.65 0.43
N ALA A 22 19.54 -10.88 0.74
CA ALA A 22 18.26 -11.11 1.40
C ALA A 22 18.19 -10.26 2.69
N GLY A 23 17.14 -9.45 2.83
CA GLY A 23 16.95 -8.53 3.97
C GLY A 23 17.63 -7.16 3.85
N PHE A 24 18.37 -6.86 2.77
CA PHE A 24 19.05 -5.57 2.60
C PHE A 24 18.09 -4.40 2.33
N ILE A 25 16.94 -4.67 1.71
CA ILE A 25 15.85 -3.71 1.59
C ILE A 25 14.71 -4.18 2.50
N GLN A 26 14.71 -3.71 3.74
CA GLN A 26 13.53 -3.81 4.60
C GLN A 26 12.54 -2.74 4.17
N ILE A 27 11.69 -3.10 3.20
CA ILE A 27 10.59 -2.23 2.79
C ILE A 27 9.54 -2.30 3.90
N SER A 28 9.40 -1.20 4.65
CA SER A 28 8.40 -1.04 5.70
C SER A 28 7.39 0.01 5.29
N LEU A 29 6.14 -0.15 5.73
CA LEU A 29 5.14 0.92 5.68
C LEU A 29 5.37 1.98 6.77
N ASP A 30 6.26 1.71 7.73
CA ASP A 30 6.61 2.68 8.76
C ASP A 30 7.31 3.92 8.15
N PRO A 31 6.70 5.11 8.23
CA PRO A 31 7.30 6.34 7.72
C PRO A 31 8.57 6.76 8.49
N ALA A 32 8.80 6.22 9.70
CA ALA A 32 10.03 6.43 10.47
C ALA A 32 11.16 5.47 10.06
N SER A 33 10.89 4.49 9.19
CA SER A 33 11.91 3.59 8.69
C SER A 33 12.93 4.31 7.78
N ARG A 34 14.13 3.74 7.66
CA ARG A 34 15.22 4.33 6.85
C ARG A 34 14.89 4.39 5.35
N GLY A 35 13.91 3.62 4.87
CA GLY A 35 13.47 3.60 3.49
C GLY A 35 12.17 4.39 3.31
N LYS A 36 12.21 5.49 2.56
CA LYS A 36 10.98 6.20 2.18
C LYS A 36 10.40 5.59 0.91
N LEU A 37 9.14 5.19 0.96
CA LEU A 37 8.41 4.72 -0.21
C LEU A 37 7.96 5.90 -1.07
N SER A 38 8.33 5.86 -2.35
CA SER A 38 7.68 6.69 -3.37
C SER A 38 6.31 6.09 -3.73
N ARG A 39 5.43 6.83 -4.40
CA ARG A 39 4.11 6.33 -4.85
C ARG A 39 4.22 5.08 -5.75
N PRO A 40 5.18 5.00 -6.70
CA PRO A 40 5.44 3.74 -7.41
C PRO A 40 5.93 2.62 -6.50
N GLY A 41 6.81 2.93 -5.54
CA GLY A 41 7.30 1.96 -4.56
C GLY A 41 6.19 1.38 -3.68
N LEU A 42 5.24 2.23 -3.24
CA LEU A 42 4.07 1.80 -2.49
C LEU A 42 3.17 0.88 -3.35
N SER A 43 2.90 1.25 -4.59
CA SER A 43 2.10 0.43 -5.52
C SER A 43 2.75 -0.93 -5.77
N PHE A 44 4.08 -0.96 -5.93
CA PHE A 44 4.86 -2.19 -6.04
C PHE A 44 4.77 -3.05 -4.76
N LEU A 45 4.95 -2.45 -3.59
CA LEU A 45 4.85 -3.15 -2.30
C LEU A 45 3.46 -3.74 -2.07
N LEU A 46 2.40 -3.00 -2.37
CA LEU A 46 1.03 -3.50 -2.28
C LEU A 46 0.83 -4.71 -3.19
N ARG A 47 1.29 -4.65 -4.44
CA ARG A 47 1.26 -5.83 -5.34
C ARG A 47 2.04 -7.00 -4.76
N GLN A 48 3.15 -6.75 -4.08
CA GLN A 48 3.92 -7.81 -3.43
C GLN A 48 3.15 -8.46 -2.27
N PHE A 49 2.41 -7.69 -1.46
CA PHE A 49 1.58 -8.25 -0.39
C PHE A 49 0.47 -9.16 -0.94
N PHE A 50 -0.30 -8.68 -1.92
CA PHE A 50 -1.46 -9.42 -2.42
C PHE A 50 -1.09 -10.51 -3.43
N VAL A 51 -0.12 -10.25 -4.31
CA VAL A 51 0.18 -11.06 -5.51
C VAL A 51 1.66 -11.47 -5.58
N GLY A 52 2.52 -11.07 -4.64
CA GLY A 52 3.96 -11.35 -4.73
C GLY A 52 4.33 -12.81 -4.49
N ASN A 53 3.57 -13.50 -3.66
CA ASN A 53 3.78 -14.90 -3.31
C ASN A 53 2.57 -15.73 -3.73
N TYR A 54 2.55 -16.19 -4.98
CA TYR A 54 1.50 -17.05 -5.54
C TYR A 54 2.11 -18.33 -6.11
N PRO A 55 1.36 -19.45 -6.13
CA PRO A 55 1.83 -20.67 -6.75
C PRO A 55 1.93 -20.48 -8.28
N LYS A 56 3.13 -20.67 -8.84
CA LYS A 56 3.38 -20.54 -10.30
C LYS A 56 2.71 -21.65 -11.12
N GLU A 57 2.43 -22.79 -10.50
CA GLU A 57 1.81 -23.94 -11.13
C GLU A 57 0.72 -24.50 -10.22
N PRO A 58 -0.41 -25.01 -10.77
CA PRO A 58 -1.51 -25.55 -9.97
C PRO A 58 -1.09 -26.63 -8.96
N LYS A 59 -0.14 -27.49 -9.34
CA LYS A 59 0.38 -28.57 -8.47
C LYS A 59 1.04 -28.05 -7.18
N ASN A 60 1.50 -26.79 -7.17
CA ASN A 60 2.15 -26.17 -6.03
C ASN A 60 1.14 -25.50 -5.07
N PHE A 61 -0.17 -25.57 -5.36
CA PHE A 61 -1.18 -24.90 -4.55
C PHE A 61 -1.24 -25.45 -3.12
N VAL A 62 -1.12 -26.78 -2.93
CA VAL A 62 -1.14 -27.39 -1.59
C VAL A 62 0.05 -26.93 -0.75
N SER A 63 1.25 -26.89 -1.32
CA SER A 63 2.43 -26.33 -0.63
C SER A 63 2.28 -24.85 -0.32
N PHE A 64 1.63 -24.09 -1.20
CA PHE A 64 1.33 -22.69 -0.96
C PHE A 64 0.32 -22.51 0.20
N ALA A 65 -0.79 -23.25 0.19
CA ALA A 65 -1.78 -23.23 1.26
C ALA A 65 -1.14 -23.60 2.61
N LYS A 66 -0.22 -24.56 2.63
CA LYS A 66 0.57 -24.87 3.83
C LYS A 66 1.41 -23.67 4.31
N SER A 67 2.14 -23.00 3.41
CA SER A 67 2.93 -21.82 3.80
C SER A 67 2.07 -20.66 4.35
N VAL A 68 0.85 -20.51 3.83
CA VAL A 68 -0.11 -19.52 4.34
C VAL A 68 -0.68 -19.96 5.69
N ASN A 69 -0.87 -21.26 5.91
CA ASN A 69 -1.25 -21.79 7.23
C ASN A 69 -0.14 -21.55 8.27
N ASP A 70 1.12 -21.78 7.90
CA ASP A 70 2.26 -21.50 8.78
C ASP A 70 2.33 -20.00 9.15
N GLU A 71 1.97 -19.11 8.22
CA GLU A 71 1.82 -17.67 8.47
C GLU A 71 0.67 -17.37 9.45
N ALA A 72 -0.49 -18.02 9.28
CA ALA A 72 -1.62 -17.91 10.21
C ALA A 72 -1.20 -18.32 11.63
N ASP A 73 -0.53 -19.47 11.76
CA ASP A 73 -0.06 -19.98 13.04
C ASP A 73 0.95 -19.04 13.69
N ALA A 74 1.86 -18.45 12.92
CA ALA A 74 2.82 -17.47 13.42
C ALA A 74 2.11 -16.23 13.98
N ILE A 75 1.08 -15.72 13.28
CA ILE A 75 0.28 -14.58 13.74
C ILE A 75 -0.43 -14.95 15.06
N LEU A 76 -1.14 -16.08 15.09
CA LEU A 76 -1.90 -16.50 16.27
C LEU A 76 -0.99 -16.76 17.49
N LYS A 77 0.18 -17.38 17.29
CA LYS A 77 1.18 -17.60 18.34
C LYS A 77 1.78 -16.30 18.88
N SER A 78 1.82 -15.25 18.07
CA SER A 78 2.27 -13.92 18.49
C SER A 78 1.16 -13.05 19.10
N SER A 79 -0.09 -13.52 19.12
CA SER A 79 -1.24 -12.74 19.62
C SER A 79 -1.20 -12.60 21.14
N GLU A 80 -1.15 -11.36 21.62
CA GLU A 80 -1.31 -11.07 23.05
C GLU A 80 -2.70 -11.48 23.59
N ARG A 81 -3.74 -11.56 22.74
CA ARG A 81 -5.09 -11.99 23.15
C ARG A 81 -5.16 -13.47 23.47
N LEU A 82 -4.29 -14.26 22.85
CA LEU A 82 -4.21 -15.71 23.00
C LEU A 82 -3.09 -16.14 23.95
N LYS A 83 -2.41 -15.19 24.59
CA LYS A 83 -1.32 -15.46 25.52
C LYS A 83 -1.75 -16.44 26.61
N GLY A 84 -0.95 -17.48 26.82
CA GLY A 84 -1.19 -18.51 27.82
C GLY A 84 -2.16 -19.62 27.37
N LEU A 85 -2.68 -19.57 26.14
CA LEU A 85 -3.43 -20.67 25.54
C LEU A 85 -2.50 -21.54 24.69
N ASP A 86 -2.67 -22.85 24.78
CA ASP A 86 -2.01 -23.81 23.90
C ASP A 86 -2.96 -24.21 22.77
N LEU A 87 -2.76 -23.65 21.58
CA LEU A 87 -3.67 -23.85 20.44
C LEU A 87 -3.68 -25.30 19.91
N ASP A 88 -2.71 -26.13 20.31
CA ASP A 88 -2.67 -27.56 19.99
C ASP A 88 -3.58 -28.39 20.93
N LYS A 89 -4.08 -27.79 22.03
CA LYS A 89 -5.04 -28.42 22.95
C LYS A 89 -6.47 -28.01 22.63
N GLU A 90 -7.36 -28.99 22.46
CA GLU A 90 -8.76 -28.76 22.08
C GLU A 90 -9.52 -27.77 22.99
N GLY A 91 -9.32 -27.87 24.32
CA GLY A 91 -9.98 -26.97 25.29
C GLY A 91 -9.54 -25.51 25.16
N ASP A 92 -8.25 -25.30 24.97
CA ASP A 92 -7.66 -23.97 24.78
C ASP A 92 -8.00 -23.41 23.40
N ALA A 93 -8.06 -24.25 22.36
CA ALA A 93 -8.50 -23.87 21.02
C ALA A 93 -9.96 -23.38 20.99
N LYS A 94 -10.88 -24.06 21.69
CA LYS A 94 -12.27 -23.57 21.84
C LYS A 94 -12.32 -22.23 22.55
N THR A 95 -11.54 -22.07 23.62
CA THR A 95 -11.44 -20.80 24.35
C THR A 95 -10.86 -19.68 23.47
N ALA A 96 -9.85 -19.99 22.65
CA ALA A 96 -9.28 -19.05 21.69
C ALA A 96 -10.33 -18.58 20.67
N ILE A 97 -11.11 -19.50 20.11
CA ILE A 97 -12.19 -19.16 19.17
C ILE A 97 -13.19 -18.19 19.80
N GLU A 98 -13.67 -18.48 21.02
CA GLU A 98 -14.62 -17.60 21.70
C GLU A 98 -14.02 -16.20 21.97
N LYS A 99 -12.77 -16.13 22.44
CA LYS A 99 -12.06 -14.85 22.61
C LYS A 99 -11.93 -14.07 21.30
N LEU A 100 -11.63 -14.74 20.20
CA LEU A 100 -11.47 -14.06 18.91
C LEU A 100 -12.81 -13.59 18.33
N LYS A 101 -13.91 -14.31 18.57
CA LYS A 101 -15.27 -13.93 18.15
C LYS A 101 -15.71 -12.57 18.69
N GLU A 102 -15.21 -12.16 19.86
CA GLU A 102 -15.50 -10.85 20.45
C GLU A 102 -15.06 -9.68 19.55
N ASN A 103 -14.08 -9.89 18.67
CA ASN A 103 -13.68 -8.89 17.67
C ASN A 103 -13.31 -9.56 16.35
N GLN A 104 -14.32 -9.73 15.49
CA GLN A 104 -14.19 -10.33 14.16
C GLN A 104 -13.52 -9.42 13.11
N GLN A 105 -13.20 -8.18 13.47
CA GLN A 105 -12.44 -7.25 12.62
C GLN A 105 -10.94 -7.30 12.94
N SER A 106 -10.54 -8.06 13.95
CA SER A 106 -9.13 -8.17 14.36
C SER A 106 -8.30 -9.03 13.40
N ARG A 107 -7.01 -8.71 13.30
CA ARG A 107 -6.03 -9.51 12.57
C ARG A 107 -6.01 -10.96 13.02
N ASP A 108 -6.12 -11.21 14.33
CA ASP A 108 -6.10 -12.55 14.90
C ASP A 108 -7.30 -13.39 14.43
N TRP A 109 -8.50 -12.79 14.36
CA TRP A 109 -9.67 -13.45 13.79
C TRP A 109 -9.48 -13.78 12.31
N HIS A 110 -8.93 -12.85 11.53
CA HIS A 110 -8.63 -13.08 10.12
C HIS A 110 -7.56 -14.17 9.94
N ALA A 111 -6.55 -14.25 10.81
CA ALA A 111 -5.54 -15.30 10.78
C ALA A 111 -6.16 -16.68 11.10
N MET A 112 -7.03 -16.77 12.10
CA MET A 112 -7.77 -17.99 12.41
C MET A 112 -8.63 -18.47 11.22
N THR A 113 -9.39 -17.57 10.60
CA THR A 113 -10.19 -17.90 9.42
C THR A 113 -9.33 -18.27 8.20
N MET A 114 -8.19 -17.62 8.03
CA MET A 114 -7.19 -17.96 7.01
C MET A 114 -6.67 -19.40 7.18
N GLY A 115 -6.30 -19.81 8.39
CA GLY A 115 -5.88 -21.19 8.68
C GLY A 115 -6.99 -22.22 8.41
N ALA A 116 -8.22 -21.94 8.85
CA ALA A 116 -9.38 -22.80 8.60
C ALA A 116 -9.64 -23.01 7.09
N PHE A 117 -9.53 -21.95 6.28
CA PHE A 117 -9.68 -22.09 4.82
C PHE A 117 -8.47 -22.75 4.14
N CYS A 118 -7.25 -22.65 4.69
CA CYS A 118 -6.10 -23.43 4.23
C CYS A 118 -6.34 -24.94 4.39
N GLN A 119 -6.85 -25.36 5.54
CA GLN A 119 -7.22 -26.75 5.78
C GLN A 119 -8.35 -27.18 4.84
N SER A 120 -9.43 -26.39 4.78
CA SER A 120 -10.60 -26.70 3.95
C SER A 120 -10.25 -26.85 2.47
N VAL A 121 -9.44 -25.96 1.90
CA VAL A 121 -9.06 -26.06 0.48
C VAL A 121 -8.16 -27.27 0.23
N THR A 122 -7.26 -27.60 1.16
CA THR A 122 -6.38 -28.77 1.06
C THR A 122 -7.19 -30.07 1.11
N GLU A 123 -8.14 -30.16 2.03
CA GLU A 123 -9.05 -31.31 2.12
C GLU A 123 -9.92 -31.47 0.88
N ALA A 124 -10.47 -30.38 0.35
CA ALA A 124 -11.30 -30.41 -0.86
C ALA A 124 -10.50 -30.87 -2.08
N ILE A 125 -9.24 -30.42 -2.23
CA ILE A 125 -8.33 -30.89 -3.29
C ILE A 125 -8.08 -32.40 -3.15
N ASN A 126 -7.78 -32.87 -1.93
CA ASN A 126 -7.51 -34.29 -1.67
C ASN A 126 -8.74 -35.17 -1.98
N LYS A 127 -9.94 -34.66 -1.72
CA LYS A 127 -11.22 -35.33 -2.02
C LYS A 127 -11.67 -35.17 -3.49
N GLN A 128 -10.89 -34.46 -4.32
CA GLN A 128 -11.25 -34.12 -5.70
C GLN A 128 -12.58 -33.35 -5.84
N ASP A 129 -12.95 -32.58 -4.81
CA ASP A 129 -14.14 -31.72 -4.83
C ASP A 129 -13.78 -30.33 -5.37
N ALA A 130 -14.01 -30.15 -6.67
CA ALA A 130 -13.66 -28.92 -7.38
C ALA A 130 -14.45 -27.69 -6.88
N LEU A 131 -15.73 -27.85 -6.54
CA LEU A 131 -16.56 -26.72 -6.10
C LEU A 131 -16.16 -26.24 -4.72
N SER A 132 -15.97 -27.18 -3.77
CA SER A 132 -15.49 -26.85 -2.43
C SER A 132 -14.08 -26.28 -2.49
N SER A 133 -13.21 -26.80 -3.36
CA SER A 133 -11.85 -26.26 -3.54
C SER A 133 -11.88 -24.82 -4.05
N ALA A 134 -12.71 -24.52 -5.07
CA ALA A 134 -12.83 -23.18 -5.61
C ALA A 134 -13.39 -22.18 -4.57
N TRP A 135 -14.43 -22.58 -3.82
CA TRP A 135 -15.02 -21.77 -2.77
C TRP A 135 -14.03 -21.49 -1.64
N SER A 136 -13.41 -22.54 -1.08
CA SER A 136 -12.44 -22.39 0.01
C SER A 136 -11.19 -21.63 -0.44
N GLY A 137 -10.76 -21.77 -1.69
CA GLY A 137 -9.68 -20.98 -2.27
C GLY A 137 -10.00 -19.49 -2.37
N TYR A 138 -11.21 -19.14 -2.79
CA TYR A 138 -11.68 -17.74 -2.80
C TYR A 138 -11.73 -17.14 -1.38
N MET A 139 -12.27 -17.90 -0.43
CA MET A 139 -12.37 -17.46 0.96
C MET A 139 -10.98 -17.34 1.61
N LEU A 140 -10.05 -18.25 1.31
CA LEU A 140 -8.65 -18.15 1.72
C LEU A 140 -8.01 -16.85 1.22
N GLY A 141 -8.18 -16.53 -0.08
CA GLY A 141 -7.67 -15.29 -0.66
C GLY A 141 -8.23 -14.04 0.04
N THR A 142 -9.52 -14.06 0.37
CA THR A 142 -10.19 -12.98 1.11
C THR A 142 -9.65 -12.84 2.53
N ALA A 143 -9.56 -13.94 3.29
CA ALA A 143 -9.04 -13.94 4.65
C ALA A 143 -7.58 -13.47 4.71
N ARG A 144 -6.74 -13.93 3.78
CA ARG A 144 -5.36 -13.46 3.63
C ARG A 144 -5.28 -11.97 3.27
N GLY A 145 -6.18 -11.47 2.43
CA GLY A 145 -6.27 -10.02 2.17
C GLY A 145 -6.59 -9.24 3.44
N LEU A 146 -7.50 -9.75 4.26
CA LEU A 146 -7.89 -9.13 5.53
C LEU A 146 -6.75 -9.15 6.56
N THR A 147 -5.95 -10.22 6.66
CA THR A 147 -4.78 -10.25 7.56
C THR A 147 -3.69 -9.26 7.18
N ILE A 148 -3.57 -8.92 5.89
CA ILE A 148 -2.63 -7.90 5.39
C ILE A 148 -3.11 -6.49 5.76
N VAL A 149 -4.38 -6.16 5.50
CA VAL A 149 -4.88 -4.79 5.73
C VAL A 149 -5.09 -4.47 7.22
N THR A 150 -5.30 -5.50 8.05
CA THR A 150 -5.39 -5.38 9.52
C THR A 150 -4.03 -5.53 10.20
N GLU A 151 -2.94 -5.56 9.43
CA GLU A 151 -1.59 -5.44 9.99
C GLU A 151 -1.44 -4.03 10.61
N PRO A 152 -0.98 -3.91 11.88
CA PRO A 152 -1.00 -2.64 12.60
C PRO A 152 -0.30 -1.48 11.89
N LEU A 153 0.85 -1.70 11.24
CA LEU A 153 1.55 -0.64 10.52
C LEU A 153 0.81 -0.26 9.25
N PHE A 154 0.24 -1.24 8.54
CA PHE A 154 -0.59 -0.99 7.36
C PHE A 154 -1.80 -0.14 7.73
N GLU A 155 -2.59 -0.58 8.71
CA GLU A 155 -3.81 0.08 9.13
C GLU A 155 -3.53 1.50 9.64
N GLN A 156 -2.51 1.67 10.50
CA GLN A 156 -2.11 2.98 11.00
C GLN A 156 -1.64 3.90 9.87
N THR A 157 -0.92 3.37 8.88
CA THR A 157 -0.44 4.16 7.75
C THR A 157 -1.60 4.59 6.86
N LEU A 158 -2.55 3.69 6.60
CA LEU A 158 -3.78 4.00 5.88
C LEU A 158 -4.58 5.08 6.62
N TRP A 159 -4.74 4.93 7.94
CA TRP A 159 -5.45 5.89 8.78
C TRP A 159 -4.75 7.25 8.83
N ARG A 160 -3.43 7.29 8.96
CA ARG A 160 -2.63 8.52 8.88
C ARG A 160 -2.79 9.19 7.52
N GLY A 161 -2.81 8.42 6.44
CA GLY A 161 -3.07 8.94 5.08
C GLY A 161 -4.48 9.51 4.93
N TYR A 162 -5.49 8.82 5.47
CA TYR A 162 -6.88 9.28 5.52
C TYR A 162 -7.00 10.59 6.33
N LEU A 163 -6.48 10.61 7.55
CA LEU A 163 -6.45 11.80 8.40
C LEU A 163 -5.65 12.92 7.75
N ALA A 164 -4.49 12.67 7.13
CA ALA A 164 -3.72 13.72 6.46
C ALA A 164 -4.51 14.44 5.34
N ASN A 165 -5.49 13.76 4.73
CA ASN A 165 -6.42 14.40 3.80
C ASN A 165 -7.52 15.22 4.50
N GLN A 166 -7.85 14.92 5.76
CA GLN A 166 -8.84 15.65 6.59
C GLN A 166 -8.21 16.77 7.45
N VAL A 167 -6.92 16.67 7.76
CA VAL A 167 -6.24 17.41 8.85
C VAL A 167 -6.15 18.91 8.64
N VAL A 168 -6.29 19.46 7.43
CA VAL A 168 -6.17 20.92 7.27
C VAL A 168 -7.36 21.66 7.86
N TYR A 169 -8.58 21.15 7.63
CA TYR A 169 -9.77 21.71 8.24
C TYR A 169 -9.93 21.29 9.70
N GLU A 170 -9.52 20.08 10.05
CA GLU A 170 -9.60 19.60 11.43
C GLU A 170 -8.55 20.22 12.36
N ALA A 171 -7.31 20.46 11.90
CA ALA A 171 -6.28 21.15 12.68
C ALA A 171 -6.61 22.64 12.82
N ALA A 172 -7.12 23.28 11.77
CA ALA A 172 -7.61 24.66 11.85
C ALA A 172 -8.81 24.76 12.81
N ALA A 173 -9.74 23.80 12.77
CA ALA A 173 -10.88 23.74 13.69
C ALA A 173 -10.47 23.38 15.13
N ALA A 174 -9.45 22.54 15.34
CA ALA A 174 -8.95 22.20 16.67
C ALA A 174 -8.12 23.34 17.31
N ALA A 175 -7.54 24.22 16.49
CA ALA A 175 -6.84 25.42 16.94
C ALA A 175 -7.80 26.61 17.19
N SER A 176 -9.10 26.46 16.95
CA SER A 176 -10.09 27.51 17.15
C SER A 176 -10.32 27.79 18.64
N GLN A 177 -10.69 29.03 18.96
CA GLN A 177 -10.93 29.43 20.35
C GLN A 177 -12.36 29.11 20.80
N THR A 178 -13.27 28.86 19.86
CA THR A 178 -14.68 28.54 20.15
C THR A 178 -15.22 27.40 19.29
N PRO A 179 -16.24 26.65 19.76
CA PRO A 179 -16.93 25.63 18.97
C PRO A 179 -17.58 26.16 17.69
N GLY A 180 -18.09 27.40 17.72
CA GLY A 180 -18.70 28.04 16.54
C GLY A 180 -17.67 28.37 15.45
N GLU A 181 -16.46 28.75 15.85
CA GLU A 181 -15.33 28.96 14.93
C GLU A 181 -14.88 27.63 14.29
N ALA A 182 -14.81 26.54 15.08
CA ALA A 182 -14.49 25.20 14.57
C ALA A 182 -15.48 24.74 13.50
N GLU A 183 -16.78 24.94 13.74
CA GLU A 183 -17.83 24.58 12.79
C GLU A 183 -17.78 25.45 11.53
N ALA A 184 -17.54 26.75 11.69
CA ALA A 184 -17.38 27.68 10.57
C ALA A 184 -16.17 27.30 9.70
N ILE A 185 -15.04 26.90 10.30
CA ILE A 185 -13.86 26.42 9.58
C ILE A 185 -14.19 25.15 8.77
N LYS A 186 -14.91 24.18 9.33
CA LYS A 186 -15.32 22.98 8.56
C LYS A 186 -16.22 23.32 7.38
N ARG A 187 -17.10 24.32 7.50
CA ARG A 187 -17.97 24.78 6.40
C ARG A 187 -17.22 25.46 5.25
N LEU A 188 -15.95 25.84 5.44
CA LEU A 188 -15.11 26.41 4.38
C LEU A 188 -14.62 25.38 3.36
N GLU A 189 -14.58 24.10 3.70
CA GLU A 189 -14.08 23.02 2.83
C GLU A 189 -14.76 22.99 1.45
N PRO A 190 -16.10 22.91 1.35
CA PRO A 190 -16.78 22.95 0.05
C PRO A 190 -16.71 24.31 -0.66
N LEU A 191 -16.39 25.39 0.06
CA LEU A 191 -16.26 26.73 -0.55
C LEU A 191 -14.93 26.85 -1.28
N PHE A 192 -13.83 26.47 -0.62
CA PHE A 192 -12.51 26.45 -1.27
C PHE A 192 -12.40 25.38 -2.35
N GLY A 193 -13.04 24.21 -2.15
CA GLY A 193 -13.03 23.13 -3.14
C GLY A 193 -13.73 23.46 -4.47
N LYS A 194 -14.53 24.53 -4.54
CA LYS A 194 -15.17 25.00 -5.79
C LYS A 194 -14.35 26.04 -6.55
N LEU A 195 -13.26 26.53 -5.96
CA LEU A 195 -12.41 27.55 -6.58
C LEU A 195 -11.39 26.89 -7.50
N ASP A 196 -11.13 27.55 -8.63
CA ASP A 196 -10.05 27.14 -9.51
C ASP A 196 -8.68 27.67 -9.04
N GLU A 197 -7.61 27.08 -9.58
CA GLU A 197 -6.23 27.43 -9.27
C GLU A 197 -5.95 28.93 -9.50
N ALA A 198 -6.49 29.51 -10.59
CA ALA A 198 -6.28 30.90 -10.96
C ALA A 198 -6.90 31.87 -9.95
N THR A 199 -8.10 31.57 -9.46
CA THR A 199 -8.79 32.37 -8.43
C THR A 199 -8.02 32.32 -7.11
N LEU A 200 -7.60 31.13 -6.69
CA LEU A 200 -6.81 30.96 -5.47
C LEU A 200 -5.46 31.67 -5.55
N HIS A 201 -4.77 31.56 -6.69
CA HIS A 201 -3.50 32.26 -6.93
C HIS A 201 -3.68 33.77 -6.81
N THR A 202 -4.68 34.32 -7.49
CA THR A 202 -5.00 35.75 -7.43
C THR A 202 -5.29 36.20 -6.00
N TRP A 203 -6.04 35.40 -5.24
CA TRP A 203 -6.39 35.75 -3.87
C TRP A 203 -5.18 35.73 -2.94
N VAL A 204 -4.36 34.69 -3.01
CA VAL A 204 -3.14 34.54 -2.21
C VAL A 204 -2.13 35.65 -2.53
N GLU A 205 -1.94 35.99 -3.80
CA GLU A 205 -0.97 37.02 -4.22
C GLU A 205 -1.43 38.45 -3.96
N SER A 206 -2.73 38.72 -4.12
CA SER A 206 -3.28 40.07 -3.93
C SER A 206 -3.13 40.59 -2.50
N LYS A 207 -2.91 39.71 -1.51
CA LYS A 207 -2.86 40.00 -0.07
C LYS A 207 -4.09 40.77 0.46
N LEU A 208 -5.18 40.78 -0.31
CA LEU A 208 -6.44 41.38 0.08
C LEU A 208 -7.26 40.36 0.89
N PRO A 209 -8.14 40.83 1.79
CA PRO A 209 -8.96 39.95 2.61
C PRO A 209 -9.79 38.96 1.79
N ILE A 210 -9.68 37.68 2.13
CA ILE A 210 -10.34 36.54 1.49
C ILE A 210 -11.76 36.39 2.06
N GLY A 211 -11.98 36.64 3.35
CA GLY A 211 -13.29 36.49 4.00
C GLY A 211 -14.44 37.15 3.24
N PRO A 212 -14.35 38.45 2.87
CA PRO A 212 -15.37 39.13 2.08
C PRO A 212 -15.61 38.51 0.69
N ARG A 213 -14.59 37.91 0.07
CA ARG A 213 -14.65 37.32 -1.27
C ARG A 213 -15.39 35.98 -1.30
N ILE A 214 -15.35 35.25 -0.19
CA ILE A 214 -16.06 33.97 -0.02
C ILE A 214 -17.36 34.13 0.80
N GLY A 215 -17.75 35.36 1.15
CA GLY A 215 -18.97 35.63 1.90
C GLY A 215 -18.91 35.18 3.37
N VAL A 216 -17.73 35.02 3.95
CA VAL A 216 -17.53 34.56 5.32
C VAL A 216 -17.15 35.72 6.22
N LYS A 217 -17.81 35.81 7.37
CA LYS A 217 -17.56 36.84 8.39
C LYS A 217 -17.21 36.16 9.71
N GLY A 218 -16.31 36.77 10.48
CA GLY A 218 -15.98 36.33 11.85
C GLY A 218 -14.90 35.26 11.98
N LEU A 219 -14.22 34.88 10.89
CA LEU A 219 -13.02 34.04 10.95
C LEU A 219 -11.74 34.88 10.78
N PRO A 220 -10.64 34.54 11.49
CA PRO A 220 -9.35 35.17 11.29
C PRO A 220 -8.86 35.04 9.84
N GLU A 221 -8.38 36.15 9.27
CA GLU A 221 -7.91 36.20 7.89
C GLU A 221 -6.64 35.36 7.69
N GLU A 222 -5.86 35.15 8.75
CA GLU A 222 -4.69 34.27 8.78
C GLU A 222 -5.08 32.81 8.49
N ILE A 223 -6.21 32.36 9.06
CA ILE A 223 -6.74 31.01 8.84
C ILE A 223 -7.23 30.88 7.40
N LEU A 224 -7.99 31.87 6.92
CA LEU A 224 -8.48 31.89 5.54
C LEU A 224 -7.34 31.90 4.51
N SER A 225 -6.29 32.68 4.78
CA SER A 225 -5.08 32.74 3.94
C SER A 225 -4.29 31.43 3.98
N ALA A 226 -4.16 30.80 5.14
CA ALA A 226 -3.50 29.50 5.27
C ALA A 226 -4.25 28.40 4.50
N LEU A 227 -5.59 28.38 4.59
CA LEU A 227 -6.43 27.44 3.85
C LEU A 227 -6.34 27.67 2.33
N ALA A 228 -6.40 28.93 1.88
CA ALA A 228 -6.25 29.28 0.46
C ALA A 228 -4.88 28.85 -0.10
N LYS A 229 -3.80 29.09 0.65
CA LYS A 229 -2.44 28.66 0.29
C LYS A 229 -2.32 27.14 0.23
N TRP A 230 -2.95 26.43 1.14
CA TRP A 230 -2.94 24.97 1.14
C TRP A 230 -3.64 24.38 -0.08
N HIS A 231 -4.80 24.93 -0.47
CA HIS A 231 -5.51 24.53 -1.69
C HIS A 231 -4.70 24.89 -2.96
N LEU A 232 -4.09 26.07 -3.01
CA LEU A 232 -3.19 26.40 -4.13
C LEU A 232 -2.02 25.41 -4.21
N ALA A 233 -1.44 25.04 -3.07
CA ALA A 233 -0.37 24.04 -2.99
C ALA A 233 -0.84 22.62 -3.30
N SER A 234 -2.13 22.28 -3.15
CA SER A 234 -2.65 20.96 -3.57
C SER A 234 -2.72 20.87 -5.10
N PHE A 235 -3.17 21.92 -5.80
CA PHE A 235 -3.13 22.00 -7.27
C PHE A 235 -1.71 21.88 -7.81
N GLN A 236 -0.74 22.59 -7.20
CA GLN A 236 0.67 22.50 -7.60
C GLN A 236 1.23 21.08 -7.39
N ARG A 237 0.93 20.45 -6.25
CA ARG A 237 1.32 19.05 -5.98
C ARG A 237 0.72 18.09 -7.01
N GLU A 238 -0.54 18.28 -7.39
CA GLU A 238 -1.22 17.44 -8.38
C GLU A 238 -0.62 17.60 -9.79
N ARG A 239 -0.25 18.83 -10.17
CA ARG A 239 0.45 19.11 -11.43
C ARG A 239 1.83 18.47 -11.47
N GLU A 240 2.63 18.67 -10.41
CA GLU A 240 3.94 18.03 -10.28
C GLU A 240 3.83 16.50 -10.30
N GLN A 241 2.82 15.92 -9.64
CA GLN A 241 2.56 14.49 -9.68
C GLN A 241 2.20 14.00 -11.08
N THR A 242 1.34 14.73 -11.80
CA THR A 242 0.97 14.38 -13.18
C THR A 242 2.19 14.37 -14.09
N LEU A 243 3.04 15.39 -13.97
CA LEU A 243 4.29 15.48 -14.72
C LEU A 243 5.27 14.36 -14.36
N ARG A 244 5.44 14.07 -13.07
CA ARG A 244 6.29 12.96 -12.60
C ARG A 244 5.76 11.61 -13.07
N ASN A 245 4.47 11.32 -12.91
CA ASN A 245 3.85 10.08 -13.40
C ASN A 245 4.00 9.93 -14.92
N ALA A 246 3.86 11.01 -15.69
CA ALA A 246 4.08 10.98 -17.13
C ALA A 246 5.56 10.68 -17.47
N SER A 247 6.51 11.25 -16.73
CA SER A 247 7.93 10.97 -16.90
C SER A 247 8.31 9.53 -16.50
N GLU A 248 7.74 9.00 -15.42
CA GLU A 248 7.96 7.63 -14.96
C GLU A 248 7.37 6.60 -15.92
N ARG A 249 6.17 6.86 -16.48
CA ARG A 249 5.58 6.00 -17.52
C ARG A 249 6.44 5.96 -18.78
N ARG A 250 7.04 7.08 -19.18
CA ARG A 250 7.99 7.12 -20.30
C ARG A 250 9.24 6.30 -19.99
N ALA A 251 9.80 6.46 -18.79
CA ALA A 251 10.96 5.69 -18.34
C ALA A 251 10.67 4.18 -18.29
N GLU A 252 9.49 3.77 -17.79
CA GLU A 252 9.07 2.36 -17.76
C GLU A 252 8.87 1.81 -19.17
N TRP A 253 8.27 2.58 -20.09
CA TRP A 253 8.13 2.21 -21.50
C TRP A 253 9.49 2.05 -22.20
N GLU A 254 10.41 2.98 -21.98
CA GLU A 254 11.77 2.90 -22.52
C GLU A 254 12.53 1.68 -21.97
N LEU A 255 12.36 1.37 -20.69
CA LEU A 255 12.96 0.18 -20.09
C LEU A 255 12.39 -1.10 -20.72
N ARG A 256 11.07 -1.17 -20.91
CA ARG A 256 10.41 -2.31 -21.59
C ARG A 256 10.86 -2.46 -23.04
N LEU A 257 11.01 -1.37 -23.79
CA LEU A 257 11.56 -1.37 -25.15
C LEU A 257 13.01 -1.85 -25.18
N LYS A 258 13.85 -1.41 -24.24
CA LYS A 258 15.23 -1.89 -24.08
C LYS A 258 15.29 -3.38 -23.75
N TRP A 259 14.39 -3.88 -22.89
CA TRP A 259 14.30 -5.32 -22.58
C TRP A 259 13.76 -6.15 -23.74
N MET A 260 12.80 -5.65 -24.51
CA MET A 260 12.31 -6.34 -25.72
C MET A 260 13.39 -6.43 -26.80
N THR A 261 14.15 -5.35 -27.02
CA THR A 261 15.26 -5.34 -27.99
C THR A 261 16.41 -6.24 -27.52
N PHE A 262 16.72 -6.27 -26.22
CA PHE A 262 17.70 -7.21 -25.66
C PHE A 262 17.24 -8.67 -25.76
N GLY A 263 15.95 -8.94 -25.50
CA GLY A 263 15.36 -10.27 -25.64
C GLY A 263 15.39 -10.79 -27.08
N LEU A 264 15.11 -9.92 -28.07
CA LEU A 264 15.23 -10.25 -29.49
C LEU A 264 16.68 -10.51 -29.92
N ALA A 265 17.65 -9.76 -29.38
CA ALA A 265 19.07 -9.98 -29.66
C ALA A 265 19.57 -11.33 -29.10
N VAL A 266 19.13 -11.69 -27.89
CA VAL A 266 19.47 -12.98 -27.27
C VAL A 266 18.80 -14.15 -27.99
N ALA A 267 17.51 -14.01 -28.37
CA ALA A 267 16.81 -15.03 -29.15
C ALA A 267 17.45 -15.24 -30.53
N GLY A 268 17.86 -14.16 -31.21
CA GLY A 268 18.59 -14.23 -32.47
C GLY A 268 19.95 -14.93 -32.34
N ALA A 269 20.69 -14.68 -31.27
CA ALA A 269 21.97 -15.34 -30.99
C ALA A 269 21.80 -16.84 -30.72
N ILE A 270 20.76 -17.23 -29.96
CA ILE A 270 20.44 -18.64 -29.68
C ILE A 270 20.00 -19.36 -30.96
N PHE A 271 19.15 -18.74 -31.78
CA PHE A 271 18.70 -19.32 -33.05
C PHE A 271 19.85 -19.51 -34.04
N SER A 272 20.78 -18.55 -34.08
CA SER A 272 22.00 -18.63 -34.90
C SER A 272 22.94 -19.74 -34.41
N GLY A 273 23.08 -19.89 -33.08
CA GLY A 273 23.86 -20.96 -32.46
C GLY A 273 23.27 -22.35 -32.69
N LEU A 274 21.94 -22.50 -32.60
CA LEU A 274 21.25 -23.78 -32.83
C LEU A 274 21.36 -24.25 -34.30
N LYS A 275 21.33 -23.33 -35.27
CA LYS A 275 21.62 -23.65 -36.68
C LYS A 275 23.07 -24.09 -36.91
N LEU A 276 24.03 -23.52 -36.19
CA LEU A 276 25.44 -23.90 -36.26
C LEU A 276 25.72 -25.29 -35.67
N VAL A 277 24.87 -25.76 -34.74
CA VAL A 277 25.01 -27.07 -34.08
C VAL A 277 24.08 -28.14 -34.70
N GLY A 278 23.33 -27.80 -35.76
CA GLY A 278 22.50 -28.76 -36.50
C GLY A 278 21.26 -29.25 -35.76
N LEU A 279 20.72 -28.44 -34.83
CA LEU A 279 19.56 -28.79 -34.00
C LEU A 279 18.29 -27.99 -34.33
N ALA A 280 18.24 -27.33 -35.50
CA ALA A 280 17.08 -26.55 -35.96
C ALA A 280 16.87 -26.69 -37.48
#